data_AF-A0AAJ1D2B9-F1
#
_entry.id   AF-A0AAJ1D2B9-F1
#
_cell.length_a   1.000
_cell.length_b   1.000
_cell.length_c   1.000
_cell.angle_alpha   90.00
_cell.angle_beta   90.00
_cell.angle_gamma   90.00
#
_symmetry.space_group_name_H-M   'P 1'
#
loop_
_entity.id
_entity.type
_entity.pdbx_description
1 polymer ?
#
loop_
_entity_poly.entity_id
_entity_poly.type
_entity_poly.pdbx_seq_one_letter_code
_entity_poly.pdbx_strand_id
1 'polypeptide(L)'
;MRNTQLRGGSTDFGVTTASDVGVIPTTADLKNTRLELRVTSEFKEKVRSASSFLGVDMSSFIAMAANELAEQTLEKQRLRMLSETAWNRLNELMTAPAKDIDDDLTELVMRKRKYVRES
;
A
#
# COMPACT_ATOMS: atom_id res chain seq x y z
N MET A 1 14.30 -32.68 -57.26
CA MET A 1 14.12 -34.04 -56.71
C MET A 1 14.20 -33.92 -55.18
N ARG A 2 13.04 -33.83 -54.50
CA ARG A 2 12.39 -34.87 -53.68
C ARG A 2 13.24 -35.38 -52.50
N ASN A 3 12.80 -34.96 -51.29
CA ASN A 3 12.61 -35.68 -50.01
C ASN A 3 13.70 -36.66 -49.52
N THR A 4 13.99 -36.74 -48.22
CA THR A 4 13.18 -37.54 -47.28
C THR A 4 13.56 -37.27 -45.80
N GLN A 5 12.54 -37.24 -44.95
CA GLN A 5 12.53 -37.13 -43.49
C GLN A 5 13.16 -38.34 -42.78
N LEU A 6 13.70 -38.17 -41.56
CA LEU A 6 13.58 -39.08 -40.39
C LEU A 6 13.97 -38.26 -39.13
N ARG A 7 13.05 -37.88 -38.24
CA ARG A 7 12.48 -38.63 -37.10
C ARG A 7 13.47 -38.89 -35.95
N GLY A 8 13.23 -38.18 -34.84
CA GLY A 8 13.71 -38.43 -33.46
C GLY A 8 13.47 -37.14 -32.67
N GLY A 9 12.60 -37.01 -31.67
CA GLY A 9 12.13 -37.99 -30.70
C GLY A 9 12.89 -37.79 -29.38
N SER A 10 12.57 -36.74 -28.63
CA SER A 10 12.65 -36.77 -27.17
C SER A 10 11.78 -35.68 -26.56
N THR A 11 10.78 -36.13 -25.83
CA THR A 11 9.98 -35.40 -24.87
C THR A 11 10.88 -34.91 -23.73
N ASP A 12 10.91 -33.61 -23.47
CA ASP A 12 11.36 -33.13 -22.15
C ASP A 12 10.13 -32.63 -21.39
N PHE A 13 9.58 -33.57 -20.60
CA PHE A 13 8.57 -33.31 -19.59
C PHE A 13 9.26 -32.61 -18.40
N GLY A 14 9.42 -31.30 -18.50
CA GLY A 14 9.78 -30.43 -17.38
C GLY A 14 8.55 -30.09 -16.56
N VAL A 15 8.13 -31.05 -15.73
CA VAL A 15 7.36 -30.94 -14.48
C VAL A 15 6.80 -29.55 -14.15
N THR A 16 5.47 -29.41 -14.27
CA THR A 16 4.66 -28.55 -13.40
C THR A 16 4.80 -29.09 -11.98
N THR A 17 5.58 -28.41 -11.14
CA THR A 17 5.40 -28.47 -9.68
C THR A 17 4.81 -27.16 -9.23
N ALA A 18 3.58 -27.26 -8.74
CA ALA A 18 2.89 -26.22 -7.99
C ALA A 18 3.72 -25.77 -6.78
N SER A 19 3.41 -24.54 -6.33
CA SER A 19 3.91 -23.86 -5.13
C SER A 19 5.17 -23.02 -5.34
N ASP A 20 5.02 -21.84 -5.96
CA ASP A 20 5.85 -20.70 -5.55
C ASP A 20 5.01 -19.79 -4.66
N VAL A 21 5.37 -19.84 -3.39
CA VAL A 21 4.85 -19.08 -2.27
C VAL A 21 5.25 -17.64 -2.48
N GLY A 22 4.25 -16.76 -2.58
CA GLY A 22 4.33 -15.31 -2.37
C GLY A 22 5.69 -14.68 -2.67
N VAL A 23 5.90 -14.29 -3.95
CA VAL A 23 7.01 -13.43 -4.35
C VAL A 23 6.99 -12.16 -3.50
N ILE A 24 7.90 -12.09 -2.52
CA ILE A 24 8.20 -10.86 -1.81
C ILE A 24 8.93 -9.99 -2.85
N PRO A 25 8.37 -8.86 -3.31
CA PRO A 25 9.01 -8.08 -4.34
C PRO A 25 10.37 -7.61 -3.83
N THR A 26 11.43 -8.02 -4.52
CA THR A 26 12.78 -7.50 -4.27
C THR A 26 12.75 -5.99 -4.49
N THR A 27 13.50 -5.21 -3.70
CA THR A 27 13.51 -3.74 -3.74
C THR A 27 13.78 -3.11 -5.11
N ALA A 28 14.29 -3.89 -6.07
CA ALA A 28 14.45 -3.50 -7.47
C ALA A 28 13.11 -3.50 -8.25
N ASP A 29 12.21 -4.46 -7.98
CA ASP A 29 10.87 -4.50 -8.60
C ASP A 29 9.98 -3.34 -8.15
N LEU A 30 10.13 -2.89 -6.90
CA LEU A 30 9.40 -1.73 -6.36
C LEU A 30 9.74 -0.42 -7.09
N LYS A 31 10.94 -0.29 -7.67
CA LYS A 31 11.37 0.89 -8.42
C LYS A 31 10.88 0.90 -9.88
N ASN A 32 10.22 -0.19 -10.32
CA ASN A 32 9.82 -0.38 -11.71
C ASN A 32 8.30 -0.32 -11.89
N THR A 33 7.60 0.48 -11.08
CA THR A 33 6.19 0.78 -11.31
C THR A 33 6.09 2.09 -12.10
N ARG A 34 5.48 2.03 -13.29
CA ARG A 34 5.39 3.16 -14.22
C ARG A 34 3.99 3.76 -14.16
N LEU A 35 3.92 5.09 -14.03
CA LEU A 35 2.69 5.86 -14.01
C LEU A 35 2.53 6.62 -15.35
N GLU A 36 1.53 6.23 -16.14
CA GLU A 36 1.19 6.90 -17.40
C GLU A 36 0.00 7.84 -17.17
N LEU A 37 0.16 9.12 -17.51
CA LEU A 37 -0.85 10.16 -17.29
C LEU A 37 -1.17 10.91 -18.58
N ARG A 38 -2.47 11.06 -18.87
CA ARG A 38 -2.94 11.98 -19.91
C ARG A 38 -3.26 13.31 -19.23
N VAL A 39 -2.62 14.37 -19.69
CA VAL A 39 -2.73 15.71 -19.12
C VAL A 39 -2.99 16.74 -20.20
N THR A 40 -3.55 17.87 -19.81
CA THR A 40 -3.70 19.02 -20.70
C THR A 40 -2.36 19.70 -20.96
N SER A 41 -2.28 20.46 -22.05
CA SER A 41 -1.08 21.26 -22.38
C SER A 41 -0.78 22.30 -21.28
N GLU A 42 -1.81 22.92 -20.71
CA GLU A 42 -1.67 23.88 -19.62
C GLU A 42 -1.04 23.26 -18.37
N PHE A 43 -1.50 22.07 -17.96
CA PHE A 43 -0.91 21.35 -16.83
C PHE A 43 0.56 21.02 -17.09
N LYS A 44 0.87 20.53 -18.29
CA LYS A 44 2.24 20.21 -18.69
C LYS A 44 3.17 21.42 -18.58
N GLU A 45 2.72 22.59 -19.00
CA GLU A 45 3.52 23.82 -18.93
C GLU A 45 3.71 24.31 -17.50
N LYS A 46 2.67 24.26 -16.66
CA LYS A 46 2.79 24.60 -15.23
C LYS A 46 3.78 23.70 -14.51
N VAL A 47 3.69 22.39 -14.72
CA VAL A 47 4.62 21.42 -14.12
C VAL A 47 6.04 21.65 -14.63
N ARG A 48 6.22 21.91 -15.93
CA ARG A 48 7.53 22.23 -16.49
C ARG A 48 8.14 23.45 -15.81
N SER A 49 7.40 24.55 -15.74
CA SER A 49 7.86 25.79 -15.11
C SER A 49 8.25 25.57 -13.64
N ALA A 50 7.40 24.88 -12.87
CA ALA A 50 7.68 24.58 -11.47
C ALA A 50 8.90 23.66 -11.28
N SER A 51 9.04 22.62 -12.13
CA SER A 51 10.19 21.72 -12.10
C SER A 51 11.50 22.43 -12.44
N SER A 52 11.48 23.31 -13.46
CA SER A 52 12.61 24.15 -13.84
C SER A 52 13.02 25.12 -12.74
N PHE A 53 12.04 25.69 -12.02
CA PHE A 53 12.31 26.58 -10.89
C PHE A 53 13.05 25.87 -9.75
N LEU A 54 12.71 24.61 -9.48
CA LEU A 54 13.36 23.79 -8.47
C LEU A 54 14.62 23.06 -8.98
N GLY A 55 14.96 23.20 -10.28
CA GLY A 55 16.11 22.53 -10.89
C GLY A 55 15.98 21.02 -10.99
N VAL A 56 14.75 20.48 -10.99
CA VAL A 56 14.46 19.04 -11.06
C VAL A 56 13.76 18.69 -12.37
N ASP A 57 13.85 17.42 -12.77
CA ASP A 57 13.08 16.90 -13.90
C ASP A 57 11.56 16.86 -13.61
N MET A 58 10.73 16.96 -14.65
CA MET A 58 9.27 16.95 -14.53
C MET A 58 8.74 15.68 -13.86
N SER A 59 9.28 14.50 -14.18
CA SER A 59 8.83 13.24 -13.58
C SER A 59 9.20 13.17 -12.11
N SER A 60 10.40 13.64 -11.75
CA SER A 60 10.85 13.70 -10.36
C SER A 60 9.99 14.67 -9.55
N PHE A 61 9.69 15.85 -10.11
CA PHE A 61 8.79 16.82 -9.50
C PHE A 61 7.40 16.24 -9.22
N ILE A 62 6.80 15.55 -10.20
CA ILE A 62 5.49 14.92 -10.05
C ILE A 62 5.53 13.86 -8.94
N ALA A 63 6.57 13.02 -8.92
CA ALA A 63 6.71 11.99 -7.89
C ALA A 63 6.84 12.59 -6.48
N MET A 64 7.63 13.66 -6.32
CA MET A 64 7.78 14.37 -5.06
C MET A 64 6.45 14.97 -4.59
N ALA A 65 5.76 15.71 -5.47
CA ALA A 65 4.49 16.33 -5.15
C ALA A 65 3.40 15.29 -4.81
N ALA A 66 3.37 14.17 -5.53
CA ALA A 66 2.46 13.07 -5.25
C ALA A 66 2.75 12.41 -3.89
N ASN A 67 4.03 12.20 -3.55
CA ASN A 67 4.42 11.65 -2.26
C ASN A 67 4.02 12.57 -1.10
N GLU A 68 4.33 13.85 -1.22
CA GLU A 68 3.98 14.85 -0.20
C GLU A 68 2.45 14.90 0.02
N LEU A 69 1.66 14.93 -1.06
CA LEU A 69 0.20 14.93 -0.96
C LEU A 69 -0.34 13.64 -0.35
N ALA A 70 0.28 12.49 -0.66
CA ALA A 70 -0.09 11.21 -0.09
C ALA A 70 0.18 11.17 1.42
N GLU A 71 1.35 11.63 1.85
CA GLU A 71 1.72 11.72 3.27
C GLU A 71 0.74 12.62 4.03
N GLN A 72 0.47 13.83 3.53
CA GLN A 72 -0.48 14.75 4.14
C GLN A 72 -1.89 14.16 4.23
N THR A 73 -2.32 13.40 3.22
CA THR A 73 -3.65 12.77 3.20
C THR A 73 -3.75 11.62 4.20
N LEU A 74 -2.72 10.78 4.28
CA LEU A 74 -2.64 9.70 5.26
C LEU A 74 -2.54 10.23 6.69
N GLU A 75 -1.79 11.32 6.88
CA GLU A 75 -1.67 11.99 8.16
C GLU A 75 -3.02 12.58 8.59
N LYS A 76 -3.74 13.28 7.69
CA LYS A 76 -5.11 13.76 7.96
C LYS A 76 -6.08 12.62 8.33
N GLN A 77 -5.93 11.44 7.74
CA GLN A 77 -6.74 10.28 8.11
C GLN A 77 -6.39 9.75 9.51
N ARG A 78 -5.10 9.70 9.86
CA ARG A 78 -4.62 9.25 11.19
C ARG A 78 -5.00 10.25 12.27
N LEU A 79 -4.80 11.54 12.00
CA LEU A 79 -5.26 12.66 12.78
C LEU A 79 -6.73 12.89 12.48
N ARG A 80 -7.58 11.91 12.78
CA ARG A 80 -9.02 12.14 12.86
C ARG A 80 -9.20 13.14 14.00
N MET A 81 -9.21 14.44 13.65
CA MET A 81 -9.41 15.52 14.60
C MET A 81 -10.67 15.19 15.37
N LEU A 82 -10.50 14.85 16.64
CA LEU A 82 -11.62 14.76 17.55
C LEU A 82 -12.24 16.16 17.55
N SER A 83 -13.52 16.26 17.21
CA SER A 83 -14.25 17.50 17.43
C SER A 83 -14.03 17.92 18.89
N GLU A 84 -14.07 19.22 19.19
CA GLU A 84 -13.87 19.71 20.57
C GLU A 84 -14.73 18.94 21.59
N THR A 85 -15.95 18.59 21.18
CA THR A 85 -16.87 17.72 21.93
C THR A 85 -16.37 16.29 22.14
N ALA A 86 -15.77 15.66 21.12
CA ALA A 86 -15.20 14.32 21.21
C ALA A 86 -13.88 14.30 21.99
N TRP A 87 -13.10 15.39 21.89
CA TRP A 87 -11.88 15.60 22.68
C TRP A 87 -12.21 15.78 24.16
N ASN A 88 -13.18 16.62 24.49
CA ASN A 88 -13.64 16.82 25.87
C ASN A 88 -14.21 15.53 26.47
N ARG A 89 -15.04 14.79 25.71
CA ARG A 89 -15.56 13.49 26.14
C ARG A 89 -14.45 12.45 26.35
N LEU A 90 -13.44 12.42 25.47
CA LEU A 90 -12.29 11.53 25.65
C LEU A 90 -11.51 11.89 26.93
N ASN A 91 -11.30 13.18 27.17
CA ASN A 91 -10.55 13.65 28.34
C ASN A 91 -11.30 13.36 29.65
N GLU A 92 -12.63 13.51 29.65
CA GLU A 92 -13.49 13.10 30.76
C GLU A 92 -13.37 11.60 31.05
N LEU A 93 -13.41 10.75 30.01
CA LEU A 93 -13.27 9.29 30.15
C LEU A 93 -11.86 8.86 30.59
N MET A 94 -10.81 9.58 30.17
CA MET A 94 -9.42 9.29 30.55
C MET A 94 -9.09 9.73 32.00
N THR A 95 -9.76 10.77 32.50
CA THR A 95 -9.51 11.35 33.83
C THR A 95 -10.42 10.74 34.90
N ALA A 96 -11.59 10.23 34.51
CA ALA A 96 -12.47 9.53 35.43
C ALA A 96 -11.87 8.16 35.83
N PRO A 97 -11.82 7.81 37.12
CA PRO A 97 -11.51 6.44 37.52
C PRO A 97 -12.55 5.50 36.90
N ALA A 98 -12.11 4.40 36.28
CA ALA A 98 -12.98 3.43 35.61
C ALA A 98 -14.08 2.96 36.56
N LYS A 99 -15.28 3.54 36.42
CA LYS A 99 -16.31 3.40 37.46
C LYS A 99 -17.12 2.13 37.29
N ASP A 100 -17.24 1.62 36.07
CA ASP A 100 -17.96 0.39 35.77
C ASP A 100 -17.24 -0.32 34.62
N ILE A 101 -16.38 -1.28 34.93
CA ILE A 101 -15.88 -2.22 33.92
C ILE A 101 -17.05 -3.16 33.65
N ASP A 102 -17.62 -3.07 32.45
CA ASP A 102 -18.69 -3.95 32.00
C ASP A 102 -18.32 -5.42 32.24
N ASP A 103 -19.25 -6.21 32.79
CA ASP A 103 -19.05 -7.64 33.06
C ASP A 103 -18.70 -8.40 31.76
N ASP A 104 -19.24 -7.96 30.62
CA ASP A 104 -18.93 -8.53 29.30
C ASP A 104 -17.48 -8.23 28.89
N LEU A 105 -16.96 -7.04 29.19
CA LEU A 105 -15.55 -6.70 28.96
C LEU A 105 -14.64 -7.50 29.89
N THR A 106 -15.06 -7.71 31.14
CA THR A 106 -14.33 -8.57 32.09
C THR A 106 -14.29 -10.00 31.60
N GLU A 107 -15.41 -10.56 31.11
CA GLU A 107 -15.46 -11.89 30.51
C GLU A 107 -14.53 -11.99 29.28
N LEU A 108 -14.56 -11.01 28.38
CA LEU A 108 -13.70 -10.98 27.20
C LEU A 108 -12.21 -10.90 27.54
N VAL A 109 -11.82 -10.13 28.55
CA VAL A 109 -10.43 -10.03 29.02
C VAL A 109 -9.97 -11.34 29.69
N MET A 110 -10.86 -11.98 30.46
CA MET A 110 -10.56 -13.21 31.20
C MET A 110 -10.62 -14.47 30.30
N ARG A 111 -11.31 -14.40 29.16
CA ARG A 111 -11.45 -15.52 28.23
C ARG A 111 -10.13 -15.79 27.51
N LYS A 112 -9.63 -17.02 27.64
CA LYS A 112 -8.42 -17.52 26.95
C LYS A 112 -8.56 -17.28 25.44
N ARG A 113 -7.70 -16.44 24.88
CA ARG A 113 -7.71 -16.07 23.46
C ARG A 113 -7.66 -17.33 22.58
N LYS A 114 -8.71 -17.59 21.81
CA LYS A 114 -8.70 -18.57 20.72
C LYS A 114 -8.39 -17.83 19.42
N TYR A 115 -7.13 -17.50 19.18
CA TYR A 115 -6.72 -17.16 17.83
C TYR A 115 -6.62 -18.46 17.03
N VAL A 116 -7.62 -18.75 16.20
CA VAL A 116 -7.47 -19.71 15.11
C VAL A 116 -6.91 -18.92 13.94
N ARG A 117 -5.61 -19.08 13.67
CA ARG A 117 -5.03 -18.65 12.40
C ARG A 117 -5.35 -19.74 11.40
N GLU A 118 -6.41 -19.58 10.63
CA GLU A 118 -6.62 -20.45 9.47
C GLU A 118 -5.41 -20.29 8.54
N SER A 119 -4.81 -21.43 8.21
CA SER A 119 -3.60 -21.58 7.39
C SER A 119 -4.02 -22.13 6.03
#